data_AF-A0A953LU44-F1
#
_entry.id   AF-A0A953LU44-F1
#
_cell.length_a   1.000
_cell.length_b   1.000
_cell.length_c   1.000
_cell.angle_alpha   90.00
_cell.angle_beta   90.00
_cell.angle_gamma   90.00
#
_symmetry.space_group_name_H-M   'P 1'
#
loop_
_entity.id
_entity.type
_entity.pdbx_description
1 polymer ?
#
loop_
_entity_poly.entity_id
_entity_poly.type
_entity_poly.pdbx_seq_one_letter_code
_entity_poly.pdbx_strand_id
1 'polypeptide(L)'
;SMYLGNIVGLIIVLTCVPLLAAILRVPFSIIAPLILVLCAIGAYSVHNSTFDVVLMLVFGVAGYALKKCNYPLAPLVLAIVLGDKAEEAFRQSLLGSQGSLGVFFSNGLVSTIMVLGLIALFWSAISEGLSRLRTSMARVA
;
A
#
# COMPACT_ATOMS: atom_id res chain seq x y z
N SER A 1 -14.78 -9.01 20.78
CA SER A 1 -14.98 -9.65 19.47
C SER A 1 -13.70 -9.77 18.63
N MET A 2 -12.65 -8.97 18.87
CA MET A 2 -11.40 -9.00 18.08
C MET A 2 -10.57 -10.28 18.26
N TYR A 3 -10.43 -10.80 19.49
CA TYR A 3 -9.64 -12.02 19.74
C TYR A 3 -10.23 -13.28 19.10
N LEU A 4 -11.56 -13.46 19.17
CA LEU A 4 -12.23 -14.59 18.55
C LEU A 4 -12.14 -14.51 17.01
N GLY A 5 -12.31 -13.31 16.44
CA GLY A 5 -12.14 -13.08 15.00
C GLY A 5 -10.73 -13.38 14.51
N ASN A 6 -9.70 -13.07 15.29
CA ASN A 6 -8.31 -13.36 14.90
C ASN A 6 -8.00 -14.88 14.95
N ILE A 7 -8.55 -15.61 15.92
CA ILE A 7 -8.41 -17.08 15.99
C ILE A 7 -9.11 -17.74 14.81
N VAL A 8 -10.36 -17.34 14.53
CA VAL A 8 -11.11 -17.87 13.37
C VAL A 8 -10.43 -17.49 12.07
N GLY A 9 -9.97 -16.24 11.94
CA GLY A 9 -9.21 -15.76 10.78
C GLY A 9 -7.93 -16.54 10.54
N LEU A 10 -7.16 -16.84 11.60
CA LEU A 10 -5.97 -17.67 11.51
C LEU A 10 -6.27 -19.06 10.97
N ILE A 11 -7.33 -19.72 11.49
CA ILE A 11 -7.74 -21.04 11.00
C ILE A 11 -8.12 -20.98 9.52
N ILE A 12 -8.96 -20.01 9.13
CA ILE A 12 -9.40 -19.84 7.74
C ILE A 12 -8.20 -19.58 6.81
N VAL A 13 -7.31 -18.66 7.17
CA VAL A 13 -6.13 -18.32 6.36
C VAL A 13 -5.24 -19.55 6.20
N LEU A 14 -4.92 -20.27 7.28
CA LEU A 14 -4.09 -21.48 7.20
C LEU A 14 -4.72 -22.57 6.32
N THR A 15 -6.04 -22.75 6.35
CA THR A 15 -6.74 -23.70 5.49
C THR A 15 -6.82 -23.23 4.03
N CYS A 16 -6.96 -21.92 3.79
CA CYS A 16 -7.16 -21.38 2.44
C CYS A 16 -5.84 -21.16 1.68
N VAL A 17 -4.75 -20.82 2.36
CA VAL A 17 -3.40 -20.63 1.77
C VAL A 17 -2.97 -21.76 0.82
N PRO A 18 -3.09 -23.07 1.17
CA PRO A 18 -2.69 -24.13 0.25
C PRO A 18 -3.55 -24.17 -1.02
N LEU A 19 -4.84 -23.82 -0.91
CA LEU A 19 -5.77 -23.78 -2.04
C LEU A 19 -5.47 -22.60 -2.98
N LEU A 20 -5.16 -21.43 -2.42
CA LEU A 20 -4.72 -20.24 -3.16
C LEU A 20 -3.34 -20.46 -3.80
N ALA A 21 -2.41 -21.11 -3.10
CA ALA A 21 -1.09 -21.43 -3.64
C ALA A 21 -1.16 -22.43 -4.81
N ALA A 22 -2.18 -23.31 -4.84
CA ALA A 22 -2.39 -24.23 -5.95
C ALA A 22 -2.75 -23.49 -7.25
N ILE A 23 -3.46 -22.35 -7.19
CA ILE A 23 -3.78 -21.53 -8.36
C ILE A 23 -2.51 -20.98 -9.02
N LEU A 24 -1.49 -20.66 -8.23
CA LEU A 24 -0.19 -20.17 -8.74
C LEU A 24 0.60 -21.24 -9.52
N ARG A 25 0.21 -22.52 -9.44
CA ARG A 25 0.85 -23.60 -10.21
C ARG A 25 0.38 -23.66 -11.68
N VAL A 26 -0.69 -22.95 -12.04
CA VAL A 26 -1.17 -22.86 -13.42
C VAL A 26 -0.19 -22.01 -14.25
N PRO A 27 0.11 -22.37 -15.52
CA PRO A 27 1.03 -21.59 -16.34
C PRO A 27 0.57 -20.13 -16.49
N PHE A 28 1.52 -19.20 -16.38
CA PHE A 28 1.28 -17.75 -16.45
C PHE A 28 0.57 -17.32 -17.74
N SER A 29 0.78 -18.06 -18.84
CA SER A 29 0.12 -17.82 -20.13
C SER A 29 -1.42 -17.91 -20.07
N ILE A 30 -1.96 -18.67 -19.11
CA ILE A 30 -3.42 -18.82 -18.91
C ILE A 30 -3.91 -17.90 -17.78
N ILE A 31 -3.13 -17.76 -16.70
CA ILE A 31 -3.48 -16.91 -15.57
C ILE A 31 -3.58 -15.44 -15.99
N ALA A 32 -2.63 -14.94 -16.78
CA ALA A 32 -2.58 -13.54 -17.18
C ALA A 32 -3.85 -13.06 -17.92
N PRO A 33 -4.33 -13.72 -18.99
CA PRO A 33 -5.56 -13.31 -19.67
C PRO A 33 -6.80 -13.47 -18.78
N LEU A 34 -6.84 -14.49 -17.91
CA LEU A 34 -7.93 -14.64 -16.94
C LEU A 34 -8.00 -13.45 -15.97
N ILE A 35 -6.86 -13.04 -15.41
CA ILE A 35 -6.77 -11.87 -14.53
C ILE A 35 -7.23 -10.61 -15.26
N LEU A 36 -6.81 -10.41 -16.52
CA LEU A 36 -7.22 -9.24 -17.30
C LEU A 36 -8.73 -9.17 -17.51
N VAL A 37 -9.37 -10.30 -17.82
CA VAL A 37 -10.83 -10.36 -17.96
C VAL A 37 -11.52 -10.06 -16.62
N LEU A 38 -11.04 -10.65 -15.52
CA LEU A 38 -11.60 -10.37 -14.19
C LEU A 38 -11.42 -8.91 -13.77
N CYS A 39 -10.28 -8.29 -14.07
CA CYS A 39 -10.05 -6.87 -13.81
C CYS A 39 -10.96 -5.98 -14.67
N ALA A 40 -11.21 -6.33 -15.93
CA ALA A 40 -12.13 -5.59 -16.80
C ALA A 40 -13.57 -5.66 -16.28
N ILE A 41 -14.03 -6.84 -15.85
CA ILE A 41 -15.34 -7.02 -15.19
C ILE A 41 -15.40 -6.22 -13.89
N GLY A 42 -14.35 -6.26 -13.07
CA GLY A 42 -14.26 -5.53 -11.82
C GLY A 42 -14.34 -4.02 -12.01
N ALA A 43 -13.56 -3.46 -12.95
CA ALA A 43 -13.59 -2.03 -13.28
C ALA A 43 -14.97 -1.60 -13.79
N TYR A 44 -15.59 -2.41 -14.65
CA TYR A 44 -16.92 -2.13 -15.15
C TYR A 44 -17.99 -2.20 -14.05
N SER A 45 -17.86 -3.10 -13.07
CA SER A 45 -18.87 -3.32 -12.02
C SER A 45 -19.04 -2.13 -11.05
N VAL A 46 -18.00 -1.33 -10.82
CA VAL A 46 -18.05 -0.25 -9.80
C VAL A 46 -18.94 0.92 -10.23
N HIS A 47 -18.74 1.43 -11.45
CA HIS A 47 -19.50 2.59 -11.96
C HIS A 47 -20.31 2.27 -13.22
N ASN A 48 -20.39 1.02 -13.66
CA ASN A 48 -21.08 0.57 -14.88
C ASN A 48 -20.68 1.40 -16.12
N SER A 49 -19.41 1.83 -16.18
CA SER A 49 -18.89 2.74 -17.19
C SER A 49 -17.79 2.09 -18.01
N THR A 50 -17.91 2.15 -19.33
CA THR A 50 -16.87 1.67 -20.25
C THR A 50 -15.58 2.50 -20.14
N PHE A 51 -15.68 3.74 -19.64
CA PHE A 51 -14.52 4.60 -19.43
C PHE A 51 -13.54 4.00 -18.41
N ASP A 52 -14.04 3.36 -17.36
CA ASP A 52 -13.21 2.74 -16.32
C ASP A 52 -12.41 1.54 -16.87
N VAL A 53 -12.98 0.82 -17.84
CA VAL A 53 -12.29 -0.28 -18.55
C VAL A 53 -11.18 0.26 -19.45
N VAL A 54 -11.41 1.38 -20.14
CA VAL A 54 -10.37 2.04 -20.94
C VAL A 54 -9.25 2.57 -20.04
N LEU A 55 -9.59 3.23 -18.93
CA LEU A 55 -8.61 3.68 -17.93
C LEU A 55 -7.80 2.52 -17.37
N MET A 56 -8.44 1.40 -17.01
CA MET A 56 -7.77 0.18 -16.58
C MET A 56 -6.72 -0.28 -17.59
N LEU A 57 -7.06 -0.31 -18.89
CA LEU A 57 -6.13 -0.67 -19.95
C LEU A 57 -4.96 0.32 -20.06
N VAL A 58 -5.23 1.62 -20.04
CA VAL A 58 -4.21 2.68 -20.10
C VAL A 58 -3.24 2.58 -18.92
N PHE A 59 -3.76 2.44 -17.69
CA PHE A 59 -2.94 2.27 -16.49
C PHE A 59 -2.21 0.93 -16.47
N GLY A 60 -2.77 -0.13 -17.05
CA GLY A 60 -2.08 -1.41 -17.26
C GLY A 60 -0.86 -1.28 -18.17
N VAL A 61 -1.00 -0.55 -19.28
CA VAL A 61 0.12 -0.24 -20.19
C VAL A 61 1.15 0.66 -19.52
N ALA A 62 0.70 1.68 -18.76
CA ALA A 62 1.59 2.53 -17.98
C ALA A 62 2.38 1.72 -16.93
N GLY A 63 1.73 0.77 -16.24
CA GLY A 63 2.37 -0.16 -15.33
C GLY A 63 3.42 -1.05 -16.00
N TYR A 64 3.16 -1.50 -17.24
CA TYR A 64 4.17 -2.22 -18.03
C TYR A 64 5.38 -1.33 -18.36
N ALA A 65 5.17 -0.05 -18.70
CA ALA A 65 6.25 0.90 -18.92
C ALA A 65 7.10 1.12 -17.66
N LEU A 66 6.46 1.30 -16.49
CA LEU A 66 7.15 1.42 -15.20
C LEU A 66 7.97 0.17 -14.86
N LYS A 67 7.45 -1.03 -15.18
CA LYS A 67 8.20 -2.29 -15.05
C LYS A 67 9.47 -2.27 -15.90
N LYS A 68 9.38 -1.77 -17.13
CA LYS A 68 10.53 -1.66 -18.06
C LYS A 68 11.58 -0.66 -17.56
N CYS A 69 11.16 0.36 -16.82
CA CYS A 69 12.02 1.32 -16.13
C CYS A 69 12.58 0.80 -14.79
N ASN A 70 12.39 -0.47 -14.44
CA ASN A 70 12.83 -1.09 -13.17
C ASN A 70 12.21 -0.46 -11.90
N TYR A 71 11.04 0.18 -12.01
CA TYR A 71 10.33 0.61 -10.81
C TYR A 71 9.66 -0.57 -10.11
N PRO A 72 9.75 -0.67 -8.78
CA PRO A 72 9.09 -1.71 -8.02
C PRO A 72 7.57 -1.44 -8.01
N LEU A 73 6.83 -2.17 -8.85
CA LEU A 73 5.38 -1.99 -9.01
C LEU A 73 4.58 -2.27 -7.73
N ALA A 74 5.00 -3.26 -6.93
CA ALA A 74 4.28 -3.65 -5.72
C ALA A 74 4.18 -2.51 -4.69
N PRO A 75 5.27 -1.85 -4.27
CA PRO A 75 5.21 -0.66 -3.43
C PRO A 75 4.39 0.49 -4.02
N LEU A 76 4.44 0.70 -5.34
CA LEU A 76 3.71 1.79 -6.00
C LEU A 76 2.19 1.58 -5.92
N VAL A 77 1.71 0.37 -6.21
CA VAL A 77 0.28 0.03 -6.10
C VAL A 77 -0.18 0.11 -4.64
N LEU A 78 0.64 -0.39 -3.70
CA LEU A 78 0.34 -0.28 -2.28
C LEU A 78 0.24 1.20 -1.84
N ALA A 79 1.16 2.06 -2.27
CA ALA A 79 1.13 3.48 -1.96
C ALA A 79 -0.14 4.17 -2.49
N ILE A 80 -0.57 3.84 -3.71
CA ILE A 80 -1.79 4.40 -4.31
C ILE A 80 -3.05 4.01 -3.50
N VAL A 81 -3.17 2.73 -3.14
CA VAL A 81 -4.34 2.23 -2.40
C VAL A 81 -4.35 2.71 -0.94
N LEU A 82 -3.19 2.69 -0.28
CA LEU A 82 -3.07 3.14 1.10
C LEU A 82 -3.18 4.67 1.20
N GLY A 83 -2.75 5.42 0.17
CA GLY A 83 -2.82 6.87 0.13
C GLY A 83 -4.25 7.41 0.28
N ASP A 84 -5.20 6.82 -0.43
CA ASP A 84 -6.65 7.14 -0.30
C ASP A 84 -7.12 6.97 1.15
N LYS A 85 -6.77 5.86 1.78
CA LYS A 85 -7.15 5.58 3.18
C LYS A 85 -6.43 6.48 4.18
N ALA A 86 -5.20 6.86 3.90
CA ALA A 86 -4.45 7.80 4.72
C ALA A 86 -5.05 9.22 4.65
N GLU A 87 -5.40 9.71 3.45
CA GLU A 87 -6.06 11.01 3.25
C GLU A 87 -7.44 11.04 3.90
N GLU A 88 -8.23 9.97 3.73
CA GLU A 88 -9.54 9.85 4.38
C GLU A 88 -9.41 9.90 5.91
N ALA A 89 -8.50 9.12 6.50
CA ALA A 89 -8.25 9.14 7.94
C ALA A 89 -7.74 10.50 8.44
N PHE A 90 -6.89 11.17 7.66
CA PHE A 90 -6.40 12.52 7.95
C PHE A 90 -7.55 13.54 7.94
N ARG A 91 -8.41 13.51 6.92
CA ARG A 91 -9.61 14.35 6.82
C ARG A 91 -10.58 14.10 7.94
N GLN A 92 -10.88 12.84 8.24
CA GLN A 92 -11.75 12.47 9.36
C GLN A 92 -11.22 13.01 10.69
N SER A 93 -9.90 12.92 10.91
CA SER A 93 -9.24 13.44 12.11
C SER A 93 -9.37 14.96 12.19
N LEU A 94 -9.14 15.69 11.10
CA LEU A 94 -9.28 17.15 11.07
C LEU A 94 -10.72 17.63 11.23
N LEU A 95 -11.69 16.97 10.60
CA LEU A 95 -13.11 17.27 10.73
C LEU A 95 -13.58 17.03 12.17
N GLY A 96 -13.16 15.93 12.79
CA GLY A 96 -13.42 15.66 14.22
C GLY A 96 -12.80 16.69 15.17
N SER A 97 -11.83 17.47 14.67
CA SER A 97 -11.05 18.46 15.44
C SER A 97 -11.42 19.90 15.09
N GLN A 98 -12.47 20.12 14.28
CA GLN A 98 -12.85 21.43 13.74
C GLN A 98 -11.69 22.16 13.02
N GLY A 99 -10.79 21.41 12.37
CA GLY A 99 -9.64 21.97 11.64
C GLY A 99 -8.40 22.25 12.49
N SER A 100 -8.40 21.92 13.79
CA SER A 100 -7.21 22.07 14.63
C SER A 100 -6.17 20.96 14.39
N LEU A 101 -5.00 21.34 13.90
CA LEU A 101 -3.82 20.45 13.79
C LEU A 101 -3.27 20.00 15.17
N GLY A 102 -3.73 20.63 16.26
CA GLY A 102 -3.34 20.26 17.62
C GLY A 102 -3.80 18.86 18.04
N VAL A 103 -4.72 18.24 17.28
CA VAL A 103 -5.24 16.92 17.64
C VAL A 103 -4.24 15.79 17.46
N PHE A 104 -3.26 15.95 16.56
CA PHE A 104 -2.14 15.01 16.43
C PHE A 104 -1.20 15.00 17.65
N PHE A 105 -1.30 16.01 18.54
CA PHE A 105 -0.52 16.11 19.77
C PHE A 105 -1.40 16.24 21.03
N SER A 106 -2.71 16.01 20.91
CA SER A 106 -3.67 16.20 22.01
C SER A 106 -3.51 15.20 23.15
N ASN A 107 -3.07 13.98 22.84
CA ASN A 107 -2.95 12.89 23.79
C ASN A 107 -1.55 12.28 23.70
N GLY A 108 -0.99 11.89 24.85
CA GLY A 108 0.35 11.28 24.91
C GLY A 108 0.48 10.05 23.98
N LEU A 109 -0.58 9.24 23.86
CA LEU A 109 -0.63 8.09 22.95
C LEU A 109 -0.65 8.48 21.47
N VAL A 110 -1.40 9.51 21.10
CA VAL A 110 -1.49 9.98 19.70
C VAL A 110 -0.17 10.63 19.30
N SER A 111 0.41 11.44 20.20
CA SER A 111 1.70 12.07 20.01
C SER A 111 2.82 11.05 19.81
N THR A 112 2.87 9.96 20.59
CA THR A 112 3.92 8.94 20.42
C THR A 112 3.77 8.19 19.11
N ILE A 113 2.55 7.81 18.73
CA ILE A 113 2.27 7.15 17.44
C ILE A 113 2.60 8.08 16.26
N MET A 114 2.26 9.37 16.35
CA MET A 114 2.56 10.36 15.32
C MET A 114 4.06 10.56 15.15
N VAL A 115 4.81 10.69 16.24
CA VAL A 115 6.27 10.81 16.22
C VAL A 115 6.91 9.55 15.62
N LEU A 116 6.48 8.35 16.03
CA LEU A 116 6.97 7.10 15.44
C LEU A 116 6.64 7.00 13.94
N GLY A 117 5.45 7.43 13.52
CA GLY A 117 5.06 7.48 12.12
C GLY A 117 5.95 8.42 11.29
N LEU A 118 6.25 9.61 11.81
CA LEU A 118 7.18 10.56 11.18
C LEU A 118 8.60 9.99 11.09
N ILE A 119 9.09 9.35 12.14
CA ILE A 119 10.40 8.68 12.13
C ILE A 119 10.44 7.57 11.07
N ALA A 120 9.40 6.74 10.97
CA ALA A 120 9.30 5.68 9.97
C ALA A 120 9.25 6.24 8.54
N LEU A 121 8.48 7.32 8.30
CA LEU A 121 8.38 7.97 7.00
C LEU A 121 9.75 8.50 6.52
N PHE A 122 10.48 9.16 7.42
CA PHE A 122 11.79 9.72 7.10
C PHE A 122 12.95 8.74 7.33
N TRP A 123 12.68 7.49 7.73
CA TRP A 123 13.71 6.50 8.04
C TRP A 123 14.69 6.28 6.88
N SER A 124 14.17 6.21 5.65
CA SER A 124 15.01 6.09 4.45
C SER A 124 15.94 7.30 4.28
N ALA A 125 15.43 8.52 4.45
CA ALA A 125 16.23 9.75 4.32
C ALA A 125 17.23 9.93 5.49
N ILE A 126 16.83 9.55 6.71
CA ILE A 126 17.67 9.60 7.91
C ILE A 126 18.82 8.60 7.79
N SER A 127 18.55 7.39 7.30
CA SER A 127 19.59 6.36 7.12
C SER A 127 20.60 6.71 6.01
N GLU A 128 20.15 7.32 4.91
CA GLU A 128 21.04 7.88 3.89
C GLU A 128 21.83 9.10 4.41
N GLY A 129 21.24 9.96 5.23
CA GLY A 129 21.92 11.08 5.87
C GLY A 129 23.01 10.62 6.86
N LEU A 130 22.70 9.64 7.72
CA LEU A 130 23.64 9.09 8.70
C LEU A 130 24.78 8.30 8.06
N SER A 131 24.50 7.56 6.98
CA SER A 131 25.54 6.82 6.25
C SER A 131 26.52 7.75 5.52
N ARG A 132 26.06 8.90 5.02
CA ARG A 132 26.91 9.96 4.44
C ARG A 132 27.80 10.66 5.49
N LEU A 133 27.28 10.87 6.70
CA LEU A 133 28.07 11.40 7.82
C LEU A 133 29.13 10.39 8.30
N ARG A 134 28.80 9.10 8.34
CA ARG A 134 29.73 8.03 8.75
C ARG A 134 30.86 7.78 7.74
N THR A 135 30.62 7.99 6.44
CA THR A 135 31.68 7.87 5.41
C THR A 135 32.60 9.08 5.31
N SER A 136 32.19 10.27 5.76
CA SER A 136 33.10 11.42 5.89
C SER A 136 34.07 11.27 7.06
N MET A 137 33.62 10.70 8.18
CA MET A 137 34.49 10.51 9.36
C MET A 137 35.55 9.41 9.16
N ALA A 138 35.32 8.45 8.26
CA ALA A 138 36.28 7.40 7.89
C ALA A 138 37.35 7.82 6.87
N ARG A 139 37.26 9.04 6.31
CA ARG A 139 38.26 9.59 5.36
C ARG A 139 39.24 10.58 6.01
N VAL A 140 39.03 10.91 7.29
CA VAL A 140 39.84 11.87 8.06
C VAL A 140 40.64 11.18 9.18
N ALA A 141 40.46 9.87 9.36
CA ALA A 141 41.32 9.01 10.17
C ALA A 141 42.23 8.18 9.26
#